data_AF-A0A6C0QX66-F1
#
_entry.id   AF-A0A6C0QX66-F1
#
_cell.length_a   1.000
_cell.length_b   1.000
_cell.length_c   1.000
_cell.angle_alpha   90.00
_cell.angle_beta   90.00
_cell.angle_gamma   90.00
#
_symmetry.space_group_name_H-M   'P 1'
#
loop_
_entity.id
_entity.type
_entity.pdbx_description
1 polymer ?
#
loop_
_entity_poly.entity_id
_entity_poly.type
_entity_poly.pdbx_seq_one_letter_code
_entity_poly.pdbx_strand_id
1 'polypeptide(L)'
;MSENKSVEQVKNTENLAVYIDRCGLVVEKEILGFISEVLRIPYDSMRPCEGFYSVGCPSVRFLESKHEYGIHMIGEGCRGFERYLRSQGFEWNTFFKRMLEYEVEIRNIDLAIDDEEKIYNISGLIERAKKGMINQKIMVDYDGYIDEKIVTLGSFQSSLLVKFYENNFRNRYEFKFLGKQATKVVQEIIKGSDLLSIAKEFLHDVFPK
;
A
#
# COMPACT_ATOMS: atom_id res chain seq x y z
N MET A 1 20.03 -26.98 19.33
CA MET A 1 18.67 -26.40 19.25
C MET A 1 18.82 -24.90 19.41
N SER A 2 18.89 -24.18 18.31
CA SER A 2 19.05 -22.73 18.26
C SER A 2 17.69 -22.09 17.98
N GLU A 3 17.16 -21.35 18.93
CA GLU A 3 15.96 -20.54 18.76
C GLU A 3 16.28 -19.36 17.84
N ASN A 4 15.69 -19.38 16.64
CA ASN A 4 15.73 -18.29 15.68
C ASN A 4 14.88 -17.12 16.21
N LYS A 5 15.56 -16.03 16.58
CA LYS A 5 14.91 -14.73 16.85
C LYS A 5 14.47 -14.12 15.52
N SER A 6 13.16 -14.18 15.28
CA SER A 6 12.44 -13.35 14.33
C SER A 6 12.54 -11.87 14.73
N VAL A 7 12.96 -10.99 13.82
CA VAL A 7 12.71 -9.55 13.94
C VAL A 7 12.20 -9.03 12.60
N GLU A 8 10.97 -8.56 12.65
CA GLU A 8 10.11 -8.08 11.58
C GLU A 8 10.68 -6.82 10.89
N GLN A 9 10.22 -6.50 9.67
CA GLN A 9 10.33 -5.16 9.04
C GLN A 9 9.49 -4.11 9.79
N VAL A 10 9.72 -4.00 11.09
CA VAL A 10 9.02 -3.15 12.02
C VAL A 10 10.08 -2.31 12.72
N LYS A 11 10.26 -1.07 12.26
CA LYS A 11 10.52 0.02 13.20
C LYS A 11 9.20 0.73 13.49
N ASN A 12 8.27 -0.04 14.05
CA ASN A 12 7.26 0.53 14.93
C ASN A 12 8.08 1.19 16.04
N THR A 13 7.95 2.50 16.21
CA THR A 13 7.88 2.98 17.59
C THR A 13 6.68 2.26 18.21
N GLU A 14 6.70 1.92 19.50
CA GLU A 14 5.66 1.09 20.18
C GLU A 14 4.20 1.41 19.79
N ASN A 15 3.95 2.63 19.29
CA ASN A 15 2.65 3.22 19.03
C ASN A 15 2.25 3.46 17.56
N LEU A 16 3.15 3.24 16.58
CA LEU A 16 2.87 3.44 15.15
C LEU A 16 3.13 2.16 14.37
N ALA A 17 2.10 1.61 13.73
CA ALA A 17 2.24 0.46 12.83
C ALA A 17 2.07 0.88 11.38
N VAL A 18 3.07 0.59 10.54
CA VAL A 18 3.07 0.98 9.11
C VAL A 18 3.11 -0.24 8.20
N TYR A 19 2.28 -0.24 7.17
CA TYR A 19 2.20 -1.36 6.23
C TYR A 19 1.68 -0.97 4.85
N ILE A 20 1.93 -1.84 3.86
CA ILE A 20 1.36 -1.72 2.51
C ILE A 20 -0.10 -2.17 2.56
N ASP A 21 -1.01 -1.24 2.32
CA ASP A 21 -2.46 -1.47 2.40
C ASP A 21 -3.12 -1.62 1.03
N ARG A 22 -2.41 -1.27 -0.05
CA ARG A 22 -2.81 -1.57 -1.41
C ARG A 22 -1.60 -1.78 -2.29
N CYS A 23 -1.68 -2.69 -3.23
CA CYS A 23 -0.74 -2.83 -4.33
C CYS A 23 -1.48 -3.20 -5.61
N GLY A 24 -1.39 -2.34 -6.62
CA GLY A 24 -1.97 -2.51 -7.94
C GLY A 24 -0.87 -2.58 -8.99
N LEU A 25 -0.81 -3.69 -9.72
CA LEU A 25 0.16 -3.96 -10.77
C LEU A 25 -0.54 -4.24 -12.08
N VAL A 26 0.10 -3.94 -13.19
CA VAL A 26 -0.32 -4.40 -14.52
C VAL A 26 0.80 -5.14 -15.22
N VAL A 27 0.44 -6.30 -15.75
CA VAL A 27 1.34 -7.28 -16.34
C VAL A 27 0.80 -7.67 -17.71
N GLU A 28 1.63 -7.70 -18.73
CA GLU A 28 1.25 -8.23 -20.04
C GLU A 28 1.03 -9.75 -19.98
N LYS A 29 0.04 -10.29 -20.71
CA LYS A 29 -0.29 -11.72 -20.61
C LYS A 29 0.87 -12.65 -20.95
N GLU A 30 1.69 -12.25 -21.93
CA GLU A 30 2.86 -13.00 -22.39
C GLU A 30 3.92 -13.14 -21.28
N ILE A 31 4.00 -12.15 -20.40
CA ILE A 31 4.92 -12.10 -19.27
C ILE A 31 4.37 -12.86 -18.07
N LEU A 32 3.04 -12.92 -17.89
CA LEU A 32 2.45 -13.51 -16.68
C LEU A 32 2.82 -14.99 -16.48
N GLY A 33 2.86 -15.79 -17.55
CA GLY A 33 3.30 -17.18 -17.46
C GLY A 33 4.72 -17.29 -16.87
N PHE A 34 5.62 -16.43 -17.34
CA PHE A 34 6.99 -16.36 -16.84
C PHE A 34 7.08 -15.82 -15.40
N ILE A 35 6.29 -14.80 -15.08
CA ILE A 35 6.15 -14.29 -13.72
C ILE A 35 5.64 -15.37 -12.78
N SER A 36 4.73 -16.26 -13.19
CA SER A 36 4.25 -17.36 -12.33
C SER A 36 5.37 -18.31 -11.92
N GLU A 37 6.29 -18.61 -12.83
CA GLU A 37 7.48 -19.43 -12.56
C GLU A 37 8.44 -18.72 -11.58
N VAL A 38 8.55 -17.39 -11.69
CA VAL A 38 9.49 -16.58 -10.89
C VAL A 38 8.94 -16.18 -9.52
N LEU A 39 7.64 -15.85 -9.47
CA LEU A 39 6.90 -15.55 -8.26
C LEU A 39 6.56 -16.82 -7.46
N ARG A 40 6.66 -18.00 -8.10
CA ARG A 40 6.22 -19.30 -7.56
C ARG A 40 4.76 -19.33 -7.13
N ILE A 41 3.96 -18.46 -7.73
CA ILE A 41 2.52 -18.46 -7.55
C ILE A 41 1.98 -19.38 -8.65
N PRO A 42 1.34 -20.51 -8.31
CA PRO A 42 0.66 -21.35 -9.28
C PRO A 42 -0.28 -20.47 -10.10
N TYR A 43 -0.16 -20.54 -11.42
CA TYR A 43 -1.02 -19.82 -12.35
C TYR A 43 -1.70 -20.85 -13.25
N ASP A 44 -3.03 -20.76 -13.34
CA ASP A 44 -3.82 -21.52 -14.29
C ASP A 44 -4.34 -20.54 -15.35
N SER A 45 -3.88 -20.65 -16.59
CA SER A 45 -4.31 -19.77 -17.68
C SER A 45 -5.79 -19.91 -18.04
N MET A 46 -6.41 -21.05 -17.73
CA MET A 46 -7.85 -21.27 -17.90
C MET A 46 -8.65 -20.73 -16.71
N ARG A 47 -8.03 -20.64 -15.54
CA ARG A 47 -8.64 -20.16 -14.30
C ARG A 47 -7.67 -19.25 -13.54
N PRO A 48 -7.36 -18.05 -14.07
CA PRO A 48 -6.28 -17.20 -13.56
C PRO A 48 -6.45 -16.83 -12.08
N CYS A 49 -7.69 -16.80 -11.60
CA CYS A 49 -8.01 -16.55 -10.20
C CYS A 49 -7.65 -17.74 -9.28
N GLU A 50 -7.86 -19.00 -9.71
CA GLU A 50 -7.69 -20.20 -8.87
C GLU A 50 -6.24 -20.42 -8.43
N GLY A 51 -5.27 -20.05 -9.28
CA GLY A 51 -3.86 -20.11 -8.94
C GLY A 51 -3.49 -19.33 -7.65
N PHE A 52 -4.08 -18.15 -7.45
CA PHE A 52 -3.86 -17.34 -6.24
C PHE A 52 -4.69 -17.81 -5.04
N TYR A 53 -5.92 -18.29 -5.26
CA TYR A 53 -6.68 -18.97 -4.21
C TYR A 53 -5.93 -20.22 -3.71
N SER A 54 -5.22 -20.93 -4.59
CA SER A 54 -4.48 -22.16 -4.26
C SER A 54 -3.26 -21.93 -3.36
N VAL A 55 -2.68 -20.73 -3.36
CA VAL A 55 -1.60 -20.34 -2.40
C VAL A 55 -2.13 -19.71 -1.12
N GLY A 56 -3.43 -19.83 -0.86
CA GLY A 56 -4.05 -19.32 0.36
C GLY A 56 -4.15 -17.80 0.42
N CYS A 57 -4.15 -17.12 -0.74
CA CYS A 57 -4.33 -15.67 -0.82
C CYS A 57 -5.64 -15.30 -1.53
N PRO A 58 -6.81 -15.60 -0.91
CA PRO A 58 -8.13 -15.42 -1.52
C PRO A 58 -8.50 -13.96 -1.83
N SER A 59 -7.73 -13.01 -1.31
CA SER A 59 -8.02 -11.57 -1.39
C SER A 59 -7.16 -10.83 -2.42
N VAL A 60 -6.33 -11.53 -3.21
CA VAL A 60 -5.71 -10.96 -4.43
C VAL A 60 -6.73 -11.03 -5.55
N ARG A 61 -7.10 -9.87 -6.09
CA ARG A 61 -8.03 -9.76 -7.22
C ARG A 61 -7.28 -9.61 -8.52
N PHE A 62 -7.83 -10.23 -9.55
CA PHE A 62 -7.26 -10.22 -10.87
C PHE A 62 -8.27 -9.73 -11.89
N LEU A 63 -7.86 -8.79 -12.73
CA LEU A 63 -8.71 -8.18 -13.75
C LEU A 63 -8.09 -8.46 -15.12
N GLU A 64 -8.77 -9.27 -15.91
CA GLU A 64 -8.33 -9.61 -17.25
C GLU A 64 -8.82 -8.58 -18.27
N SER A 65 -7.90 -8.11 -19.11
CA SER A 65 -8.20 -7.34 -20.31
C SER A 65 -7.77 -8.15 -21.56
N LYS A 66 -7.87 -7.56 -22.75
CA LYS A 66 -7.49 -8.24 -23.99
C LYS A 66 -6.02 -8.65 -24.02
N HIS A 67 -5.13 -7.80 -23.52
CA HIS A 67 -3.67 -7.96 -23.64
C HIS A 67 -2.92 -7.89 -22.30
N GLU A 68 -3.62 -7.55 -21.22
CA GLU A 68 -3.02 -7.31 -19.92
C GLU A 68 -3.82 -7.95 -18.80
N TYR A 69 -3.16 -8.03 -17.66
CA TYR A 69 -3.67 -8.50 -16.41
C TYR A 69 -3.40 -7.50 -15.30
N GLY A 70 -4.47 -7.03 -14.65
CA GLY A 70 -4.39 -6.23 -13.44
C GLY A 70 -4.34 -7.13 -12.20
N ILE A 71 -3.31 -6.97 -11.38
CA ILE A 71 -3.18 -7.67 -10.09
C ILE A 71 -3.43 -6.64 -8.98
N HIS A 72 -4.41 -6.91 -8.11
CA HIS A 72 -4.85 -5.98 -7.07
C HIS A 72 -4.88 -6.66 -5.71
N MET A 73 -4.06 -6.16 -4.79
CA MET A 73 -4.06 -6.51 -3.38
C MET A 73 -4.55 -5.31 -2.57
N ILE A 74 -5.53 -5.50 -1.69
CA ILE A 74 -6.12 -4.43 -0.87
C ILE A 74 -6.34 -4.97 0.55
N GLY A 75 -5.93 -4.20 1.57
CA GLY A 75 -6.07 -4.51 2.99
C GLY A 75 -5.56 -5.89 3.34
N GLU A 76 -6.48 -6.77 3.78
CA GLU A 76 -6.20 -8.17 4.09
C GLU A 76 -5.59 -8.97 2.92
N GLY A 77 -5.81 -8.55 1.67
CA GLY A 77 -5.10 -9.11 0.51
C GLY A 77 -3.59 -8.87 0.57
N CYS A 78 -3.16 -7.70 1.01
CA CYS A 78 -1.75 -7.42 1.25
C CYS A 78 -1.21 -8.25 2.43
N ARG A 79 -2.00 -8.42 3.51
CA ARG A 79 -1.59 -9.23 4.69
C ARG A 79 -1.47 -10.72 4.34
N GLY A 80 -2.39 -11.24 3.54
CA GLY A 80 -2.34 -12.60 3.00
C GLY A 80 -1.11 -12.80 2.12
N PHE A 81 -0.86 -11.86 1.22
CA PHE A 81 0.30 -11.92 0.34
C PHE A 81 1.63 -11.83 1.09
N GLU A 82 1.73 -10.99 2.12
CA GLU A 82 2.90 -10.94 3.00
C GLU A 82 3.20 -12.29 3.66
N ARG A 83 2.16 -12.96 4.19
CA ARG A 83 2.32 -14.30 4.78
C ARG A 83 2.81 -15.31 3.75
N TYR A 84 2.28 -15.23 2.53
CA TYR A 84 2.74 -16.06 1.41
C TYR A 84 4.21 -15.80 1.07
N LEU A 85 4.62 -14.54 0.87
CA LEU A 85 6.01 -14.17 0.59
C LEU A 85 6.95 -14.70 1.68
N ARG A 86 6.59 -14.49 2.96
CA ARG A 86 7.39 -14.99 4.10
C ARG A 86 7.50 -16.51 4.12
N SER A 87 6.44 -17.24 3.75
CA SER A 87 6.49 -18.71 3.63
C SER A 87 7.50 -19.19 2.58
N GLN A 88 7.82 -18.34 1.60
CA GLN A 88 8.82 -18.58 0.55
C GLN A 88 10.19 -17.98 0.89
N GLY A 89 10.37 -17.39 2.09
CA GLY A 89 11.60 -16.70 2.48
C GLY A 89 11.81 -15.35 1.80
N PHE A 90 10.73 -14.72 1.31
CA PHE A 90 10.76 -13.41 0.65
C PHE A 90 10.01 -12.34 1.45
N GLU A 91 10.31 -11.09 1.11
CA GLU A 91 9.61 -9.90 1.59
C GLU A 91 9.21 -9.03 0.38
N TRP A 92 8.45 -7.96 0.64
CA TRP A 92 7.99 -7.03 -0.40
C TRP A 92 9.11 -6.47 -1.27
N ASN A 93 10.26 -6.15 -0.69
CA ASN A 93 11.41 -5.63 -1.44
C ASN A 93 11.91 -6.63 -2.51
N THR A 94 11.93 -7.91 -2.19
CA THR A 94 12.39 -8.99 -3.07
C THR A 94 11.35 -9.26 -4.15
N PHE A 95 10.07 -9.24 -3.77
CA PHE A 95 8.96 -9.29 -4.70
C PHE A 95 9.05 -8.16 -5.73
N PHE A 96 9.16 -6.90 -5.28
CA PHE A 96 9.23 -5.76 -6.20
C PHE A 96 10.48 -5.77 -7.07
N LYS A 97 11.64 -6.16 -6.54
CA LYS A 97 12.88 -6.33 -7.34
C LYS A 97 12.63 -7.24 -8.54
N ARG A 98 12.03 -8.41 -8.30
CA ARG A 98 11.71 -9.38 -9.37
C ARG A 98 10.68 -8.85 -10.35
N MET A 99 9.63 -8.18 -9.86
CA MET A 99 8.61 -7.64 -10.76
C MET A 99 9.18 -6.58 -11.71
N LEU A 100 10.14 -5.77 -11.26
CA LEU A 100 10.81 -4.78 -12.11
C LEU A 100 11.74 -5.40 -13.16
N GLU A 101 12.19 -6.65 -13.00
CA GLU A 101 12.94 -7.38 -14.03
C GLU A 101 12.06 -7.74 -15.25
N TYR A 102 10.73 -7.65 -15.11
CA TYR A 102 9.76 -8.06 -16.12
C TYR A 102 8.87 -6.91 -16.62
N GLU A 103 9.36 -5.67 -16.53
CA GLU A 103 8.69 -4.47 -17.05
C GLU A 103 7.25 -4.28 -16.54
N VAL A 104 6.96 -4.77 -15.33
CA VAL A 104 5.63 -4.64 -14.72
C VAL A 104 5.32 -3.19 -14.39
N GLU A 105 4.14 -2.73 -14.79
CA GLU A 105 3.65 -1.40 -14.44
C GLU A 105 3.15 -1.37 -12.99
N ILE A 106 3.73 -0.52 -12.14
CA ILE A 106 3.20 -0.21 -10.81
C ILE A 106 2.10 0.85 -10.95
N ARG A 107 0.83 0.45 -10.89
CA ARG A 107 -0.30 1.38 -11.01
C ARG A 107 -0.55 2.17 -9.74
N ASN A 108 -0.53 1.50 -8.60
CA ASN A 108 -0.72 2.14 -7.30
C ASN A 108 -0.09 1.33 -6.17
N ILE A 109 0.28 2.04 -5.11
CA ILE A 109 0.64 1.46 -3.82
C ILE A 109 0.07 2.37 -2.74
N ASP A 110 -0.60 1.79 -1.75
CA ASP A 110 -1.06 2.55 -0.60
C ASP A 110 -0.24 2.12 0.62
N LEU A 111 0.21 3.09 1.42
CA LEU A 111 0.74 2.84 2.76
C LEU A 111 -0.32 3.24 3.79
N ALA A 112 -0.54 2.42 4.81
CA ALA A 112 -1.34 2.77 5.96
C ALA A 112 -0.47 2.88 7.21
N ILE A 113 -0.77 3.88 8.04
CA ILE A 113 -0.22 4.05 9.38
C ILE A 113 -1.39 3.94 10.35
N ASP A 114 -1.33 2.97 11.24
CA ASP A 114 -2.17 2.87 12.43
C ASP A 114 -1.45 3.57 13.58
N ASP A 115 -2.10 4.55 14.20
CA ASP A 115 -1.56 5.38 15.27
C ASP A 115 -2.40 5.26 16.54
N GLU A 116 -1.88 4.50 17.51
CA GLU A 116 -2.58 4.22 18.78
C GLU A 116 -2.57 5.41 19.74
N GLU A 117 -1.56 6.29 19.63
CA GLU A 117 -1.43 7.48 20.49
C GLU A 117 -2.24 8.68 19.99
N LYS A 118 -2.75 8.59 18.77
CA LYS A 118 -3.52 9.66 18.12
C LYS A 118 -2.72 10.97 18.07
N ILE A 119 -1.46 10.88 17.64
CA ILE A 119 -0.47 11.97 17.53
C ILE A 119 -1.07 13.20 16.82
N TYR A 120 -1.85 12.99 15.76
CA TYR A 120 -2.57 14.08 15.09
C TYR A 120 -4.03 14.19 15.59
N ASN A 121 -4.39 15.38 16.08
CA ASN A 121 -5.78 15.76 16.29
C ASN A 121 -6.47 16.00 14.93
N ILE A 122 -7.21 15.00 14.44
CA ILE A 122 -7.86 15.03 13.12
C ILE A 122 -8.98 16.07 13.08
N SER A 123 -9.77 16.20 14.14
CA SER A 123 -10.76 17.27 14.28
C SER A 123 -10.14 18.66 14.15
N GLY A 124 -8.99 18.91 14.81
CA GLY A 124 -8.26 20.17 14.66
C GLY A 124 -7.68 20.38 13.26
N LEU A 125 -7.30 19.29 12.58
CA LEU A 125 -6.81 19.32 11.21
C LEU A 125 -7.91 19.71 10.21
N ILE A 126 -9.13 19.19 10.41
CA ILE A 126 -10.35 19.59 9.67
C ILE A 126 -10.63 21.07 9.85
N GLU A 127 -10.56 21.58 11.08
CA GLU A 127 -10.83 22.99 11.35
C GLU A 127 -9.80 23.90 10.67
N ARG A 128 -8.51 23.55 10.71
CA ARG A 128 -7.45 24.30 10.00
C ARG A 128 -7.66 24.26 8.49
N ALA A 129 -8.04 23.10 7.95
CA ALA A 129 -8.37 22.94 6.54
C ALA A 129 -9.53 23.85 6.12
N LYS A 130 -10.64 23.84 6.89
CA LYS A 130 -11.82 24.70 6.66
C LYS A 130 -11.48 26.19 6.70
N LYS A 131 -10.47 26.58 7.50
CA LYS A 131 -9.97 27.95 7.60
C LYS A 131 -8.99 28.35 6.49
N GLY A 132 -8.70 27.48 5.52
CA GLY A 132 -7.76 27.74 4.42
C GLY A 132 -6.29 27.80 4.87
N MET A 133 -5.97 27.24 6.03
CA MET A 133 -4.62 27.32 6.64
C MET A 133 -3.67 26.21 6.19
N ILE A 134 -4.06 25.38 5.22
CA ILE A 134 -3.22 24.30 4.69
C ILE A 134 -3.16 24.48 3.16
N ASN A 135 -1.94 24.56 2.63
CA ASN A 135 -1.63 24.99 1.26
C ASN A 135 -1.88 23.94 0.16
N GLN A 136 -2.95 23.16 0.24
CA GLN A 136 -3.34 22.23 -0.83
C GLN A 136 -4.86 22.23 -1.05
N LYS A 137 -5.30 21.72 -2.21
CA LYS A 137 -6.72 21.47 -2.52
C LYS A 137 -7.26 20.38 -1.60
N ILE A 138 -7.56 20.72 -0.35
CA ILE A 138 -8.16 19.80 0.61
C ILE A 138 -9.57 19.49 0.16
N MET A 139 -9.83 18.21 -0.07
CA MET A 139 -11.19 17.70 -0.15
C MET A 139 -11.54 17.15 1.22
N VAL A 140 -12.36 17.89 1.95
CA VAL A 140 -13.06 17.33 3.11
C VAL A 140 -14.21 16.52 2.52
N ASP A 141 -14.03 15.20 2.47
CA ASP A 141 -15.06 14.28 2.03
C ASP A 141 -15.76 13.70 3.27
N TYR A 142 -17.09 13.71 3.26
CA TYR A 142 -17.90 13.08 4.30
C TYR A 142 -18.44 11.80 3.70
N ASP A 143 -17.84 10.65 4.04
CA ASP A 143 -18.37 9.37 3.57
C ASP A 143 -19.68 9.11 4.31
N GLY A 144 -20.81 9.36 3.64
CA GLY A 144 -22.15 9.47 4.22
C GLY A 144 -22.76 8.18 4.77
N TYR A 145 -21.95 7.17 5.08
CA TYR A 145 -22.37 5.89 5.66
C TYR A 145 -21.84 5.64 7.08
N ILE A 146 -20.85 6.41 7.54
CA ILE A 146 -20.24 6.27 8.87
C ILE A 146 -19.95 7.68 9.38
N ASP A 147 -20.25 8.00 10.64
CA ASP A 147 -19.94 9.30 11.28
C ASP A 147 -18.41 9.61 11.37
N GLU A 148 -17.58 8.91 10.60
CA GLU A 148 -16.14 9.07 10.55
C GLU A 148 -15.76 10.36 9.82
N LYS A 149 -15.10 11.25 10.56
CA LYS A 149 -14.57 12.50 10.02
C LYS A 149 -13.29 12.22 9.23
N ILE A 150 -13.42 12.06 7.91
CA ILE A 150 -12.29 11.81 7.01
C ILE A 150 -11.75 13.14 6.46
N VAL A 151 -10.43 13.32 6.53
CA VAL A 151 -9.72 14.39 5.81
C VAL A 151 -8.95 13.78 4.66
N THR A 152 -9.19 14.23 3.44
CA THR A 152 -8.34 13.89 2.30
C THR A 152 -7.52 15.10 1.86
N LEU A 153 -6.20 14.95 1.90
CA LEU A 153 -5.21 15.93 1.43
C LEU A 153 -4.56 15.42 0.14
N GLY A 154 -4.03 16.33 -0.68
CA GLY A 154 -3.36 15.98 -1.93
C GLY A 154 -4.16 16.30 -3.18
N SER A 155 -3.69 15.78 -4.32
CA SER A 155 -4.36 15.99 -5.60
C SER A 155 -4.04 14.86 -6.58
N PHE A 156 -4.95 14.64 -7.53
CA PHE A 156 -4.67 13.74 -8.65
C PHE A 156 -3.48 14.21 -9.49
N GLN A 157 -3.21 15.53 -9.54
CA GLN A 157 -2.05 16.09 -10.26
C GLN A 157 -0.73 15.69 -9.60
N SER A 158 -0.67 15.65 -8.26
CA SER A 158 0.50 15.18 -7.52
C SER A 158 0.58 13.66 -7.43
N SER A 159 -0.43 12.93 -7.96
CA SER A 159 -0.55 11.46 -7.88
C SER A 159 -0.39 10.91 -6.45
N LEU A 160 -0.76 11.73 -5.47
CA LEU A 160 -0.71 11.45 -4.04
C LEU A 160 -1.98 11.98 -3.40
N LEU A 161 -2.68 11.10 -2.69
CA LEU A 161 -3.78 11.44 -1.80
C LEU A 161 -3.47 10.88 -0.41
N VAL A 162 -3.68 11.68 0.63
CA VAL A 162 -3.50 11.24 2.02
C VAL A 162 -4.81 11.36 2.76
N LYS A 163 -5.33 10.25 3.27
CA LYS A 163 -6.54 10.22 4.09
C LYS A 163 -6.18 10.13 5.56
N PHE A 164 -6.85 10.91 6.38
CA PHE A 164 -6.77 10.85 7.84
C PHE A 164 -8.16 10.63 8.39
N TYR A 165 -8.32 9.66 9.28
CA TYR A 165 -9.58 9.44 9.96
C TYR A 165 -9.38 8.81 11.33
N GLU A 166 -10.35 9.03 12.21
CA GLU A 166 -10.38 8.48 13.55
C GLU A 166 -11.19 7.18 13.53
N ASN A 167 -10.61 6.10 14.05
CA ASN A 167 -11.36 4.92 14.46
C ASN A 167 -11.46 4.92 16.00
N ASN A 168 -12.42 4.18 16.56
CA ASN A 168 -12.72 4.13 17.99
C ASN A 168 -11.48 3.90 18.88
N PHE A 169 -10.49 3.14 18.39
CA PHE A 169 -9.30 2.76 19.16
C PHE A 169 -8.01 3.48 18.75
N ARG A 170 -7.93 3.98 17.50
CA ARG A 170 -6.69 4.50 16.92
C ARG A 170 -6.98 5.42 15.75
N ASN A 171 -6.05 6.30 15.44
CA ASN A 171 -6.08 7.05 14.19
C ASN A 171 -5.52 6.20 13.05
N ARG A 172 -5.98 6.48 11.82
CA ARG A 172 -5.43 5.85 10.62
C ARG A 172 -5.12 6.87 9.54
N TYR A 173 -3.93 6.73 8.96
CA TYR A 173 -3.41 7.57 7.89
C TYR A 173 -3.12 6.72 6.66
N GLU A 174 -3.81 6.97 5.55
CA GLU A 174 -3.62 6.24 4.31
C GLU A 174 -3.01 7.13 3.24
N PHE A 175 -1.83 6.77 2.76
CA PHE A 175 -1.12 7.41 1.67
C PHE A 175 -1.36 6.62 0.41
N LYS A 176 -2.11 7.19 -0.53
CA LYS A 176 -2.40 6.57 -1.82
C LYS A 176 -1.50 7.16 -2.89
N PHE A 177 -0.53 6.37 -3.33
CA PHE A 177 0.42 6.74 -4.37
C PHE A 177 -0.03 6.14 -5.70
N LEU A 178 -0.07 6.96 -6.75
CA LEU A 178 -0.49 6.57 -8.08
C LEU A 178 0.66 6.77 -9.08
N GLY A 179 0.69 5.95 -10.14
CA GLY A 179 1.62 6.09 -11.27
C GLY A 179 3.07 6.32 -10.82
N LYS A 180 3.67 7.43 -11.26
CA LYS A 180 5.10 7.76 -10.97
C LYS A 180 5.42 7.80 -9.49
N GLN A 181 4.51 8.25 -8.63
CA GLN A 181 4.74 8.27 -7.19
C GLN A 181 4.73 6.85 -6.60
N ALA A 182 3.86 5.98 -7.12
CA ALA A 182 3.86 4.57 -6.73
C ALA A 182 5.19 3.90 -7.11
N THR A 183 5.70 4.19 -8.30
CA THR A 183 7.03 3.73 -8.73
C THR A 183 8.14 4.23 -7.81
N LYS A 184 8.12 5.52 -7.41
CA LYS A 184 9.10 6.08 -6.48
C LYS A 184 9.09 5.35 -5.13
N VAL A 185 7.90 5.11 -4.57
CA VAL A 185 7.75 4.36 -3.30
C VAL A 185 8.31 2.94 -3.43
N VAL A 186 7.99 2.23 -4.52
CA VAL A 186 8.53 0.89 -4.78
C VAL A 186 10.06 0.90 -4.86
N GLN A 187 10.65 1.90 -5.52
CA GLN A 187 12.11 2.04 -5.59
C GLN A 187 12.74 2.25 -4.20
N GLU A 188 12.12 3.02 -3.32
CA GLU A 188 12.60 3.21 -1.95
C GLU A 188 12.49 1.92 -1.12
N ILE A 189 11.39 1.16 -1.25
CA ILE A 189 11.24 -0.15 -0.61
C ILE A 189 12.35 -1.11 -1.07
N ILE A 190 12.67 -1.11 -2.37
CA ILE A 190 13.74 -1.92 -2.96
C ILE A 190 15.12 -1.57 -2.41
N LYS A 191 15.38 -0.28 -2.15
CA LYS A 191 16.62 0.21 -1.52
C LYS A 191 16.73 -0.15 -0.03
N GLY A 192 15.64 -0.60 0.58
CA GLY A 192 15.60 -0.97 2.00
C GLY A 192 15.20 0.17 2.94
N SER A 193 14.66 1.26 2.41
CA SER A 193 14.06 2.33 3.22
C SER A 193 12.84 1.77 3.97
N ASP A 194 12.70 2.09 5.27
CA ASP A 194 11.54 1.65 6.05
C ASP A 194 10.28 2.43 5.66
N LEU A 195 9.12 1.78 5.76
CA LEU A 195 7.84 2.34 5.29
C LEU A 195 7.45 3.63 6.03
N LEU A 196 7.80 3.77 7.30
CA LEU A 196 7.49 4.96 8.09
C LEU A 196 8.32 6.16 7.60
N SER A 197 9.60 5.96 7.33
CA SER A 197 10.48 6.98 6.76
C SER A 197 9.98 7.44 5.38
N ILE A 198 9.57 6.49 4.53
CA ILE A 198 8.97 6.81 3.22
C ILE A 198 7.71 7.66 3.41
N ALA A 199 6.77 7.23 4.27
CA ALA A 199 5.54 7.97 4.50
C ALA A 199 5.78 9.39 5.08
N LYS A 200 6.78 9.55 5.96
CA LYS A 200 7.17 10.84 6.53
C LYS A 200 7.71 11.82 5.48
N GLU A 201 8.49 11.34 4.51
CA GLU A 201 8.98 12.19 3.41
C GLU A 201 7.80 12.85 2.68
N PHE A 202 6.76 12.08 2.37
CA PHE A 202 5.57 12.61 1.70
C PHE A 202 4.63 13.40 2.62
N LEU A 203 4.66 13.21 3.94
CA LEU A 203 3.93 14.07 4.87
C LEU A 203 4.47 15.51 4.88
N HIS A 204 5.78 15.68 4.73
CA HIS A 204 6.39 17.02 4.65
C HIS A 204 5.90 17.80 3.44
N ASP A 205 5.66 17.14 2.32
CA ASP A 205 5.09 17.76 1.12
C ASP A 205 3.65 18.23 1.34
N VAL A 206 2.90 17.53 2.20
CA VAL A 206 1.48 17.80 2.50
C VAL A 206 1.29 18.86 3.59
N PHE A 207 2.18 18.87 4.60
CA PHE A 207 2.21 19.87 5.67
C PHE A 207 3.56 20.61 5.68
N PRO A 208 3.79 21.56 4.76
CA PRO A 208 4.94 22.44 4.88
C PRO A 208 4.83 23.25 6.19
N LYS A 209 5.97 23.40 6.87
CA LYS A 209 6.08 24.12 8.16
C LYS A 209 5.54 25.55 8.09
#